data_AF-A0A842MLA6-F1
#
_entry.id   AF-A0A842MLA6-F1
#
_cell.length_a   1.000
_cell.length_b   1.000
_cell.length_c   1.000
_cell.angle_alpha   90.00
_cell.angle_beta   90.00
_cell.angle_gamma   90.00
#
_symmetry.space_group_name_H-M   'P 1'
#
loop_
_entity.id
_entity.type
_entity.pdbx_description
1 polymer ?
#
loop_
_entity_poly.entity_id
_entity_poly.type
_entity_poly.pdbx_seq_one_letter_code
_entity_poly.pdbx_strand_id
1 'polypeptide(L)'
;MWIGIDDTDALNKGCTTFVATEIIKDIVSLGYDLIGYPRIVRLNPNILWKTRGNATIAIQVGIGGGRKNCIGEIGEKIYIYEKKKKEADEEDIIEVVDRIIREKSSEEANPAWVVSKRKFSRKLYSKAVKEIVSVKEVKKILQENGAKYRCYRGEIGLVGASSAISWKPYDRTYELLTYTSGKKYIEKESVIKMDRLFPSTFNNYDYENDYIAIFPKANSPVFYGIRGENAEDLKEAMKILVSSPIERWLIFETNQATDEHLQRKKIEEIKPYESVIVKGKVKKEPFHIEGGHLIFSIINGREIDCAAYEPTKNFRKLIEKLKQGDEVIVYGGVREKPFTINIEKIEIKKVVEIYKKIENPFCENCNKHMKSIGKNKGYRCPKCGKKAGEKDARYIKIERPKPGIYEVPVMARRHLSKPLKRF
;
A
#
# COMPACT_ATOMS: atom_id res chain seq x y z
N MET A 1 3.22 1.63 -29.09
CA MET A 1 3.66 0.30 -28.70
C MET A 1 3.64 0.28 -27.18
N TRP A 2 3.31 -0.83 -26.55
CA TRP A 2 3.44 -1.00 -25.11
C TRP A 2 4.78 -1.64 -24.80
N ILE A 3 5.47 -1.08 -23.82
CA ILE A 3 6.70 -1.59 -23.23
C ILE A 3 6.37 -1.90 -21.78
N GLY A 4 6.64 -3.12 -21.34
CA GLY A 4 6.56 -3.55 -19.96
C GLY A 4 7.95 -3.93 -19.48
N ILE A 5 8.34 -3.48 -18.28
CA ILE A 5 9.61 -3.85 -17.65
C ILE A 5 9.39 -4.21 -16.18
N ASP A 6 10.13 -5.19 -15.69
CA ASP A 6 10.15 -5.54 -14.28
C ASP A 6 11.50 -6.11 -13.86
N ASP A 7 11.72 -6.15 -12.54
CA ASP A 7 12.84 -6.82 -11.89
C ASP A 7 14.20 -6.32 -12.41
N THR A 8 14.32 -5.00 -12.57
CA THR A 8 15.58 -4.34 -12.97
C THR A 8 16.40 -3.87 -11.77
N ASP A 9 15.80 -3.86 -10.58
CA ASP A 9 16.39 -3.45 -9.32
C ASP A 9 16.48 -4.59 -8.29
N ALA A 10 17.47 -4.51 -7.41
CA ALA A 10 17.65 -5.39 -6.28
C ALA A 10 17.30 -4.67 -4.97
N LEU A 11 17.20 -5.41 -3.87
CA LEU A 11 16.80 -4.87 -2.55
C LEU A 11 17.64 -3.66 -2.10
N ASN A 12 18.92 -3.60 -2.47
CA ASN A 12 19.88 -2.58 -2.03
C ASN A 12 20.55 -1.80 -3.17
N LYS A 13 20.25 -2.07 -4.44
CA LYS A 13 20.89 -1.45 -5.62
C LYS A 13 19.93 -1.36 -6.81
N GLY A 14 19.98 -0.26 -7.54
CA GLY A 14 19.15 -0.03 -8.74
C GLY A 14 17.78 0.60 -8.43
N CYS A 15 17.00 0.86 -9.48
CA CYS A 15 15.60 1.32 -9.38
C CYS A 15 14.88 1.20 -10.72
N THR A 16 13.80 0.41 -10.77
CA THR A 16 13.04 0.20 -12.01
C THR A 16 12.45 1.48 -12.60
N THR A 17 12.05 2.45 -11.77
CA THR A 17 11.58 3.75 -12.29
C THR A 17 12.72 4.60 -12.86
N PHE A 18 13.95 4.47 -12.35
CA PHE A 18 15.11 5.15 -12.93
C PHE A 18 15.47 4.56 -14.29
N VAL A 19 15.47 3.23 -14.42
CA VAL A 19 15.66 2.54 -15.72
C VAL A 19 14.60 3.00 -16.73
N ALA A 20 13.35 3.17 -16.29
CA ALA A 20 12.30 3.74 -17.14
C ALA A 20 12.64 5.17 -17.62
N THR A 21 13.26 6.02 -16.79
CA THR A 21 13.69 7.36 -17.24
C THR A 21 14.75 7.31 -18.33
N GLU A 22 15.68 6.35 -18.27
CA GLU A 22 16.71 6.17 -19.30
C GLU A 22 16.11 5.65 -20.61
N ILE A 23 15.18 4.69 -20.54
CA ILE A 23 14.43 4.21 -21.73
C ILE A 23 13.66 5.36 -22.37
N ILE A 24 12.94 6.17 -21.58
CA ILE A 24 12.15 7.30 -22.08
C ILE A 24 13.04 8.33 -22.76
N LYS A 25 14.19 8.66 -22.17
CA LYS A 25 15.14 9.62 -22.72
C LYS A 25 15.59 9.20 -24.13
N ASP A 26 15.95 7.94 -24.31
CA ASP A 26 16.48 7.45 -25.58
C ASP A 26 15.39 7.28 -26.63
N ILE A 27 14.19 6.82 -26.22
CA ILE A 27 13.00 6.76 -27.11
C ILE A 27 12.64 8.15 -27.65
N VAL A 28 12.63 9.17 -26.78
CA VAL A 28 12.34 10.55 -27.19
C VAL A 28 13.43 11.09 -28.12
N SER A 29 14.69 10.74 -27.86
CA SER A 29 15.82 11.12 -28.73
C SER A 29 15.75 10.49 -30.13
N LEU A 30 15.11 9.31 -30.26
CA LEU A 30 14.81 8.69 -31.56
C LEU A 30 13.61 9.33 -32.29
N GLY A 31 12.96 10.34 -31.70
CA GLY A 31 11.83 11.05 -32.30
C GLY A 31 10.46 10.40 -32.03
N TYR A 32 10.37 9.47 -31.07
CA TYR A 32 9.11 8.90 -30.63
C TYR A 32 8.53 9.64 -29.42
N ASP A 33 7.21 9.64 -29.32
CA ASP A 33 6.46 10.30 -28.27
C ASP A 33 5.91 9.30 -27.24
N LEU A 34 5.78 9.74 -25.99
CA LEU A 34 4.98 9.04 -24.98
C LEU A 34 3.49 9.28 -25.23
N ILE A 35 2.70 8.21 -25.12
CA ILE A 35 1.24 8.25 -25.27
C ILE A 35 0.60 8.05 -23.90
N GLY A 36 0.07 9.13 -23.33
CA GLY A 36 -0.34 9.14 -21.92
C GLY A 36 0.84 8.99 -20.95
N TYR A 37 0.54 8.97 -19.66
CA TYR A 37 1.56 8.85 -18.61
C TYR A 37 2.24 7.46 -18.64
N PRO A 38 3.57 7.39 -18.38
CA PRO A 38 4.19 6.14 -17.99
C PRO A 38 3.57 5.64 -16.68
N ARG A 39 3.61 4.34 -16.44
CA ARG A 39 2.84 3.71 -15.37
C ARG A 39 3.69 2.99 -14.36
N ILE A 40 3.42 3.19 -13.07
CA ILE A 40 3.91 2.35 -11.98
C ILE A 40 2.77 1.44 -11.53
N VAL A 41 2.91 0.15 -11.77
CA VAL A 41 1.91 -0.84 -11.40
C VAL A 41 2.46 -1.72 -10.27
N ARG A 42 1.85 -1.63 -9.09
CA ARG A 42 2.18 -2.48 -7.95
C ARG A 42 1.42 -3.79 -8.06
N LEU A 43 2.10 -4.91 -7.93
CA LEU A 43 1.49 -6.24 -7.93
C LEU A 43 1.28 -6.75 -6.50
N ASN A 44 0.95 -8.04 -6.35
CA ASN A 44 0.61 -8.63 -5.06
C ASN A 44 1.72 -8.35 -4.03
N PRO A 45 1.42 -7.60 -2.95
CA PRO A 45 2.46 -7.12 -2.05
C PRO A 45 2.94 -8.19 -1.06
N ASN A 46 2.34 -9.38 -1.06
CA ASN A 46 2.63 -10.49 -0.15
C ASN A 46 3.53 -11.57 -0.74
N ILE A 47 3.91 -11.47 -2.03
CA ILE A 47 4.83 -12.42 -2.67
C ILE A 47 6.21 -12.39 -2.02
N LEU A 48 6.83 -13.56 -1.86
CA LEU A 48 8.14 -13.72 -1.21
C LEU A 48 9.31 -13.25 -2.08
N TRP A 49 9.27 -13.57 -3.38
CA TRP A 49 10.33 -13.23 -4.34
C TRP A 49 10.14 -11.84 -4.97
N LYS A 50 9.49 -10.91 -4.26
CA LYS A 50 9.30 -9.55 -4.74
C LYS A 50 10.60 -8.75 -4.68
N THR A 51 10.84 -7.92 -5.69
CA THR A 51 11.71 -6.76 -5.55
C THR A 51 11.05 -5.70 -4.67
N ARG A 52 11.77 -4.60 -4.38
CA ARG A 52 11.33 -3.61 -3.40
C ARG A 52 9.96 -3.00 -3.77
N GLY A 53 8.95 -3.38 -3.00
CA GLY A 53 7.57 -2.91 -3.19
C GLY A 53 6.86 -3.48 -4.42
N ASN A 54 7.40 -4.50 -5.08
CA ASN A 54 6.78 -5.23 -6.20
C ASN A 54 6.19 -4.31 -7.30
N ALA A 55 6.98 -3.33 -7.75
CA ALA A 55 6.57 -2.39 -8.79
C ALA A 55 7.14 -2.79 -10.14
N THR A 56 6.27 -2.80 -11.13
CA THR A 56 6.60 -2.98 -12.55
C THR A 56 6.16 -1.75 -13.34
N ILE A 57 6.77 -1.51 -14.50
CA ILE A 57 6.52 -0.31 -15.30
C ILE A 57 5.88 -0.68 -16.62
N ALA A 58 4.93 0.15 -17.06
CA ALA A 58 4.44 0.13 -18.44
C ALA A 58 4.56 1.51 -19.08
N ILE A 59 5.03 1.56 -20.32
CA ILE A 59 5.16 2.78 -21.11
C ILE A 59 4.46 2.55 -22.43
N GLN A 60 3.70 3.54 -22.91
CA GLN A 60 3.15 3.52 -24.26
C GLN A 60 3.86 4.56 -25.11
N VAL A 61 4.34 4.15 -26.28
CA VAL A 61 5.13 4.99 -27.19
C VAL A 61 4.53 5.00 -28.60
N GLY A 62 4.93 5.91 -29.46
CA GLY A 62 4.49 5.99 -30.86
C GLY A 62 4.68 7.39 -31.42
N ILE A 63 3.98 7.71 -32.51
CA ILE A 63 3.89 9.12 -32.97
C ILE A 63 2.66 9.75 -32.34
N GLY A 64 2.88 10.82 -31.58
CA GLY A 64 1.87 11.49 -30.77
C GLY A 64 0.95 12.43 -31.56
N GLY A 65 -0.20 12.71 -30.98
CA GLY A 65 -1.17 13.67 -31.48
C GLY A 65 -2.16 14.13 -30.42
N GLY A 66 -2.87 15.22 -30.73
CA GLY A 66 -3.82 15.83 -29.79
C GLY A 66 -3.11 16.72 -28.77
N ARG A 67 -3.68 16.80 -27.56
CA ARG A 67 -3.13 17.64 -26.48
C ARG A 67 -1.75 17.14 -26.06
N LYS A 68 -0.82 18.07 -25.90
CA LYS A 68 0.55 17.86 -25.43
C LYS A 68 0.70 18.41 -24.02
N ASN A 69 1.16 17.59 -23.07
CA ASN A 69 1.36 18.00 -21.67
C ASN A 69 2.78 17.65 -21.21
N CYS A 70 3.43 18.57 -20.50
CA CYS A 70 4.76 18.36 -19.92
C CYS A 70 4.63 17.59 -18.60
N ILE A 71 5.31 16.44 -18.48
CA ILE A 71 5.17 15.54 -17.33
C ILE A 71 6.48 15.28 -16.57
N GLY A 72 7.59 15.83 -17.04
CA GLY A 72 8.89 15.56 -16.49
C GLY A 72 10.00 16.35 -17.16
N GLU A 73 11.20 16.15 -16.62
CA GLU A 73 12.45 16.71 -17.12
C GLU A 73 13.56 15.69 -16.88
N ILE A 74 14.21 15.26 -17.95
CA ILE A 74 15.31 14.28 -17.93
C ILE A 74 16.42 14.86 -18.82
N GLY A 75 17.10 15.90 -18.33
CA GLY A 75 17.96 16.77 -19.14
C GLY A 75 17.18 17.68 -20.09
N GLU A 76 16.11 17.17 -20.70
CA GLU A 76 15.14 17.93 -21.50
C GLU A 76 13.70 17.71 -21.00
N LYS A 77 12.78 18.60 -21.39
CA LYS A 77 11.36 18.49 -21.03
C LYS A 77 10.74 17.27 -21.70
N ILE A 78 10.13 16.41 -20.90
CA ILE A 78 9.40 15.23 -21.35
C ILE A 78 7.92 15.55 -21.47
N TYR A 79 7.34 15.14 -22.60
CA TYR A 79 5.93 15.38 -22.90
C TYR A 79 5.19 14.07 -23.17
N ILE A 80 3.89 14.08 -22.85
CA ILE A 80 2.94 13.05 -23.27
C ILE A 80 1.97 13.64 -24.28
N TYR A 81 1.43 12.76 -25.13
CA TYR A 81 0.36 13.07 -26.06
C TYR A 81 -0.87 12.22 -25.74
N GLU A 82 -2.04 12.82 -25.93
CA GLU A 82 -3.33 12.18 -25.64
C GLU A 82 -3.58 10.95 -26.53
N LYS A 83 -3.18 11.02 -27.81
CA LYS A 83 -3.52 10.02 -28.82
C LYS A 83 -2.29 9.55 -29.58
N LYS A 84 -2.26 8.25 -29.90
CA LYS A 84 -1.30 7.65 -30.81
C LYS A 84 -1.80 7.78 -32.24
N LYS A 85 -1.08 8.52 -33.10
CA LYS A 85 -1.38 8.64 -34.54
C LYS A 85 -0.78 7.50 -35.35
N LYS A 86 0.47 7.13 -35.06
CA LYS A 86 1.18 6.03 -35.72
C LYS A 86 1.92 5.17 -34.71
N GLU A 87 2.13 3.91 -35.07
CA GLU A 87 2.97 3.00 -34.28
C GLU A 87 4.44 3.44 -34.35
N ALA A 88 5.20 3.17 -33.29
CA ALA A 88 6.67 3.22 -33.37
C ALA A 88 7.17 1.98 -34.13
N ASP A 89 8.38 2.06 -34.68
CA ASP A 89 9.04 0.86 -35.21
C ASP A 89 9.33 -0.13 -34.06
N GLU A 90 9.13 -1.42 -34.30
CA GLU A 90 9.28 -2.43 -33.24
C GLU A 90 10.76 -2.72 -32.94
N GLU A 91 11.62 -2.68 -33.94
CA GLU A 91 13.05 -2.97 -33.82
C GLU A 91 13.76 -1.84 -33.08
N ASP A 92 13.46 -0.58 -33.43
CA ASP A 92 13.99 0.60 -32.70
C ASP A 92 13.70 0.52 -31.20
N ILE A 93 12.45 0.20 -30.86
CA ILE A 93 12.02 0.13 -29.45
C ILE A 93 12.68 -1.05 -28.73
N ILE A 94 12.80 -2.21 -29.39
CA ILE A 94 13.47 -3.38 -28.81
C ILE A 94 14.96 -3.08 -28.59
N GLU A 95 15.64 -2.45 -29.54
CA GLU A 95 17.06 -2.12 -29.41
C GLU A 95 17.33 -1.21 -28.21
N VAL A 96 16.57 -0.12 -28.06
CA VAL A 96 16.70 0.79 -26.92
C VAL A 96 16.43 0.07 -25.61
N VAL A 97 15.33 -0.67 -25.52
CA VAL A 97 14.94 -1.35 -24.28
C VAL A 97 15.97 -2.43 -23.91
N ASP A 98 16.40 -3.26 -24.87
CA ASP A 98 17.37 -4.33 -24.62
C ASP A 98 18.73 -3.78 -24.16
N ARG A 99 19.21 -2.70 -24.80
CA ARG A 99 20.47 -2.04 -24.43
C ARG A 99 20.38 -1.43 -23.04
N ILE A 100 19.38 -0.60 -22.76
CA ILE A 100 19.25 0.06 -21.45
C ILE A 100 19.07 -0.94 -20.32
N ILE A 101 18.28 -2.00 -20.53
CA ILE A 101 18.11 -3.05 -19.51
C ILE A 101 19.44 -3.74 -19.20
N ARG A 102 20.30 -3.98 -20.19
CA ARG A 102 21.65 -4.55 -19.97
C ARG A 102 22.56 -3.61 -19.20
N GLU A 103 22.56 -2.33 -19.55
CA GLU A 103 23.48 -1.33 -18.99
C GLU A 103 23.10 -0.89 -17.58
N LYS A 104 21.79 -0.83 -17.27
CA LYS A 104 21.29 -0.14 -16.06
C LYS A 104 20.68 -1.07 -15.01
N SER A 105 20.43 -2.34 -15.33
CA SER A 105 19.86 -3.27 -14.36
C SER A 105 20.90 -3.76 -13.36
N SER A 106 20.46 -4.00 -12.13
CA SER A 106 21.31 -4.57 -11.08
C SER A 106 21.77 -5.99 -11.44
N GLU A 107 22.99 -6.36 -11.05
CA GLU A 107 23.56 -7.72 -11.21
C GLU A 107 22.82 -8.80 -10.41
N GLU A 108 22.08 -8.39 -9.38
CA GLU A 108 21.33 -9.29 -8.50
C GLU A 108 19.85 -9.46 -8.92
N ALA A 109 19.39 -8.71 -9.92
CA ALA A 109 17.99 -8.73 -10.36
C ALA A 109 17.74 -9.79 -11.45
N ASN A 110 16.47 -10.05 -11.79
CA ASN A 110 16.10 -10.90 -12.94
C ASN A 110 15.30 -10.11 -13.99
N PRO A 111 15.94 -9.17 -14.71
CA PRO A 111 15.22 -8.25 -15.59
C PRO A 111 14.45 -9.01 -16.66
N ALA A 112 13.28 -8.49 -16.97
CA ALA A 112 12.54 -8.86 -18.15
C ALA A 112 11.90 -7.64 -18.79
N TRP A 113 11.87 -7.63 -20.12
CA TRP A 113 11.11 -6.68 -20.89
C TRP A 113 10.12 -7.40 -21.80
N VAL A 114 8.99 -6.73 -22.05
CA VAL A 114 7.94 -7.16 -22.98
C VAL A 114 7.58 -5.98 -23.87
N VAL A 115 7.55 -6.20 -25.17
CA VAL A 115 7.13 -5.22 -26.17
C VAL A 115 5.93 -5.80 -26.92
N SER A 116 4.85 -5.02 -27.02
CA SER A 116 3.64 -5.43 -27.74
C SER A 116 2.92 -4.26 -28.37
N LYS A 117 2.40 -4.45 -29.59
CA LYS A 117 1.50 -3.48 -30.24
C LYS A 117 0.16 -3.35 -29.52
N ARG A 118 -0.26 -4.39 -28.78
CA ARG A 118 -1.58 -4.48 -28.14
C ARG A 118 -1.46 -4.53 -26.62
N LYS A 119 -2.47 -3.99 -25.96
CA LYS A 119 -2.61 -4.10 -24.51
C LYS A 119 -3.25 -5.44 -24.16
N PHE A 120 -2.71 -6.16 -23.18
CA PHE A 120 -3.26 -7.46 -22.77
C PHE A 120 -4.57 -7.32 -21.97
N SER A 121 -5.22 -8.46 -21.73
CA SER A 121 -6.45 -8.52 -20.93
C SER A 121 -6.19 -8.13 -19.47
N ARG A 122 -7.06 -7.29 -18.90
CA ARG A 122 -7.02 -6.86 -17.49
C ARG A 122 -7.04 -8.04 -16.51
N LYS A 123 -7.54 -9.21 -16.93
CA LYS A 123 -7.56 -10.42 -16.11
C LYS A 123 -6.17 -10.81 -15.60
N LEU A 124 -5.13 -10.62 -16.42
CA LEU A 124 -3.75 -10.89 -16.02
C LEU A 124 -3.32 -10.05 -14.81
N TYR A 125 -3.40 -8.71 -14.93
CA TYR A 125 -3.12 -7.81 -13.81
C TYR A 125 -4.02 -8.10 -12.59
N SER A 126 -5.31 -8.34 -12.82
CA SER A 126 -6.27 -8.59 -11.73
C SER A 126 -5.87 -9.80 -10.90
N LYS A 127 -5.31 -10.84 -11.55
CA LYS A 127 -4.76 -12.01 -10.88
C LYS A 127 -3.41 -11.69 -10.24
N ALA A 128 -2.50 -11.03 -10.94
CA ALA A 128 -1.15 -10.72 -10.46
C ALA A 128 -1.11 -9.77 -9.25
N VAL A 129 -2.10 -8.89 -9.09
CA VAL A 129 -2.21 -8.00 -7.91
C VAL A 129 -2.82 -8.70 -6.69
N LYS A 130 -3.44 -9.87 -6.88
CA LYS A 130 -4.27 -10.57 -5.88
C LYS A 130 -3.74 -11.95 -5.47
N GLU A 131 -3.05 -12.63 -6.38
CA GLU A 131 -2.70 -14.04 -6.30
C GLU A 131 -1.30 -14.29 -6.91
N ILE A 132 -0.84 -15.54 -6.86
CA ILE A 132 0.38 -15.99 -7.54
C ILE A 132 0.03 -16.31 -9.00
N VAL A 133 0.79 -15.77 -9.94
CA VAL A 133 0.65 -16.03 -11.39
C VAL A 133 1.82 -16.86 -11.88
N SER A 134 1.55 -17.89 -12.68
CA SER A 134 2.59 -18.74 -13.25
C SER A 134 3.18 -18.12 -14.53
N VAL A 135 4.48 -18.31 -14.74
CA VAL A 135 5.17 -17.88 -15.96
C VAL A 135 4.59 -18.56 -17.21
N LYS A 136 4.17 -19.83 -17.11
CA LYS A 136 3.56 -20.58 -18.21
C LYS A 136 2.29 -19.91 -18.74
N GLU A 137 1.43 -19.45 -17.84
CA GLU A 137 0.20 -18.71 -18.20
C GLU A 137 0.55 -17.40 -18.91
N VAL A 138 1.57 -16.68 -18.45
CA VAL A 138 2.02 -15.42 -19.06
C VAL A 138 2.58 -15.65 -20.46
N LYS A 139 3.45 -16.65 -20.65
CA LYS A 139 4.01 -16.99 -21.97
C LYS A 139 2.94 -17.29 -23.01
N LYS A 140 1.86 -17.98 -22.61
CA LYS A 140 0.70 -18.22 -23.48
C LYS A 140 0.05 -16.90 -23.93
N ILE A 141 -0.18 -15.97 -23.01
CA ILE A 141 -0.74 -14.64 -23.32
C ILE A 141 0.19 -13.87 -24.27
N LEU A 142 1.51 -13.92 -24.04
CA LEU A 142 2.50 -13.24 -24.89
C LEU A 142 2.48 -13.80 -26.32
N GLN A 143 2.44 -15.13 -26.47
CA GLN A 143 2.36 -15.80 -27.77
C GLN A 143 1.07 -15.44 -28.52
N GLU A 144 -0.08 -15.49 -27.85
CA GLU A 144 -1.40 -15.14 -28.43
C GLU A 144 -1.47 -13.69 -28.92
N ASN A 145 -0.68 -12.80 -28.32
CA ASN A 145 -0.62 -11.38 -28.69
C ASN A 145 0.55 -11.03 -29.61
N GLY A 146 1.36 -12.03 -30.03
CA GLY A 146 2.56 -11.80 -30.84
C GLY A 146 3.57 -10.87 -30.17
N ALA A 147 3.60 -10.83 -28.83
CA ALA A 147 4.48 -9.95 -28.09
C ALA A 147 5.94 -10.44 -28.15
N LYS A 148 6.87 -9.50 -28.25
CA LYS A 148 8.31 -9.77 -28.14
C LYS A 148 8.72 -9.61 -26.69
N TYR A 149 9.65 -10.42 -26.22
CA TYR A 149 10.11 -10.35 -24.85
C TYR A 149 11.50 -10.94 -24.71
N ARG A 150 12.18 -10.57 -23.63
CA ARG A 150 13.44 -11.19 -23.21
C ARG A 150 13.50 -11.31 -21.69
N CYS A 151 14.15 -12.37 -21.25
CA CYS A 151 14.57 -12.58 -19.87
C CYS A 151 16.10 -12.67 -19.84
N TYR A 152 16.73 -12.13 -18.80
CA TYR A 152 18.20 -12.17 -18.70
C TYR A 152 18.70 -13.27 -17.78
N ARG A 153 18.16 -13.37 -16.56
CA ARG A 153 18.64 -14.33 -15.53
C ARG A 153 17.54 -15.24 -14.99
N GLY A 154 16.28 -14.81 -15.08
CA GLY A 154 15.12 -15.56 -14.65
C GLY A 154 13.86 -15.09 -15.35
N GLU A 155 12.80 -15.91 -15.29
CA GLU A 155 11.57 -15.65 -16.06
C GLU A 155 10.48 -14.94 -15.25
N ILE A 156 10.70 -14.74 -13.94
CA ILE A 156 9.70 -14.19 -13.02
C ILE A 156 9.33 -12.75 -13.42
N GLY A 157 10.30 -11.94 -13.84
CA GLY A 157 10.07 -10.57 -14.32
C GLY A 157 9.06 -10.48 -15.48
N LEU A 158 8.86 -11.55 -16.26
CA LEU A 158 7.83 -11.56 -17.30
C LEU A 158 6.42 -11.38 -16.73
N VAL A 159 6.17 -11.94 -15.54
CA VAL A 159 4.87 -11.77 -14.86
C VAL A 159 4.61 -10.30 -14.60
N GLY A 160 5.62 -9.60 -14.07
CA GLY A 160 5.61 -8.16 -13.88
C GLY A 160 5.35 -7.38 -15.14
N ALA A 161 6.31 -7.44 -16.06
CA ALA A 161 6.30 -6.68 -17.31
C ALA A 161 4.97 -6.86 -18.07
N SER A 162 4.48 -8.10 -18.16
CA SER A 162 3.20 -8.39 -18.82
C SER A 162 2.01 -7.85 -18.03
N SER A 163 2.03 -7.97 -16.70
CA SER A 163 0.95 -7.46 -15.85
C SER A 163 0.86 -5.94 -15.91
N ALA A 164 2.00 -5.23 -15.97
CA ALA A 164 2.05 -3.78 -16.12
C ALA A 164 1.32 -3.32 -17.40
N ILE A 165 1.63 -3.95 -18.54
CA ILE A 165 0.94 -3.68 -19.81
C ILE A 165 -0.55 -3.96 -19.68
N SER A 166 -0.93 -5.03 -18.98
CA SER A 166 -2.33 -5.43 -18.84
C SER A 166 -3.18 -4.54 -17.92
N TRP A 167 -2.57 -3.70 -17.08
CA TRP A 167 -3.28 -2.88 -16.10
C TRP A 167 -4.22 -1.87 -16.77
N LYS A 168 -5.51 -1.96 -16.47
CA LYS A 168 -6.54 -0.98 -16.87
C LYS A 168 -7.16 -0.42 -15.57
N PRO A 169 -6.95 0.86 -15.23
CA PRO A 169 -7.38 1.41 -13.95
C PRO A 169 -8.91 1.41 -13.81
N TYR A 170 -9.39 1.03 -12.63
CA TYR A 170 -10.75 1.40 -12.16
C TYR A 170 -10.69 2.64 -11.26
N ASP A 171 -9.66 2.68 -10.40
CA ASP A 171 -9.18 3.84 -9.67
C ASP A 171 -7.70 4.04 -10.08
N ARG A 172 -7.19 5.26 -9.95
CA ARG A 172 -5.82 5.64 -10.29
C ARG A 172 -5.38 6.80 -9.42
N THR A 173 -4.09 6.87 -9.17
CA THR A 173 -3.41 8.01 -8.56
C THR A 173 -2.18 8.34 -9.38
N TYR A 174 -1.55 9.46 -9.09
CA TYR A 174 -0.31 9.86 -9.72
C TYR A 174 0.81 9.90 -8.67
N GLU A 175 2.03 9.59 -9.10
CA GLU A 175 3.23 9.77 -8.28
C GLU A 175 4.27 10.54 -9.11
N LEU A 176 4.69 11.70 -8.61
CA LEU A 176 5.83 12.44 -9.14
C LEU A 176 7.06 11.93 -8.41
N LEU A 177 8.01 11.36 -9.14
CA LEU A 177 9.29 10.91 -8.61
C LEU A 177 10.40 11.86 -9.03
N THR A 178 11.22 12.26 -8.07
CA THR A 178 12.45 13.04 -8.28
C THR A 178 13.67 12.14 -8.09
N TYR A 179 14.79 12.49 -8.72
CA TYR A 179 16.04 11.74 -8.64
C TYR A 179 17.23 12.67 -8.46
N THR A 180 18.22 12.19 -7.73
CA THR A 180 19.49 12.91 -7.50
C THR A 180 20.60 11.90 -7.17
N SER A 181 21.81 12.15 -7.66
CA SER A 181 23.02 11.45 -7.23
C SER A 181 23.66 12.11 -6.00
N GLY A 182 23.23 13.33 -5.67
CA GLY A 182 23.76 14.12 -4.57
C GLY A 182 23.18 13.80 -3.19
N LYS A 183 23.57 14.61 -2.20
CA LYS A 183 23.03 14.51 -0.84
C LYS A 183 21.53 14.81 -0.84
N LYS A 184 20.75 13.91 -0.23
CA LYS A 184 19.30 14.04 -0.10
C LYS A 184 18.95 14.79 1.16
N TYR A 185 18.45 16.01 1.01
CA TYR A 185 17.96 16.83 2.11
C TYR A 185 16.68 17.56 1.70
N ILE A 186 15.70 17.56 2.59
CA ILE A 186 14.49 18.37 2.42
C ILE A 186 14.16 19.04 3.75
N GLU A 187 13.72 20.30 3.69
CA GLU A 187 13.24 21.02 4.85
C GLU A 187 11.86 20.49 5.25
N LYS A 188 11.71 20.04 6.50
CA LYS A 188 10.49 19.44 7.03
C LYS A 188 9.29 20.39 6.93
N GLU A 189 9.50 21.66 7.26
CA GLU A 189 8.49 22.71 7.26
C GLU A 189 7.94 22.94 5.84
N SER A 190 8.79 22.82 4.81
CA SER A 190 8.35 22.88 3.42
C SER A 190 7.45 21.72 3.02
N VAL A 191 7.69 20.50 3.56
CA VAL A 191 6.83 19.33 3.34
C VAL A 191 5.47 19.53 4.00
N ILE A 192 5.44 20.01 5.24
CA ILE A 192 4.19 20.29 5.97
C ILE A 192 3.39 21.38 5.24
N LYS A 193 4.07 22.43 4.78
CA LYS A 193 3.44 23.50 3.99
C LYS A 193 2.84 22.95 2.70
N MET A 194 3.59 22.15 1.95
CA MET A 194 3.14 21.51 0.72
C MET A 194 1.91 20.61 0.98
N ASP A 195 1.96 19.75 2.00
CA ASP A 195 0.87 18.81 2.33
C ASP A 195 -0.44 19.53 2.67
N ARG A 196 -0.36 20.71 3.32
CA ARG A 196 -1.53 21.55 3.64
C ARG A 196 -2.06 22.32 2.42
N LEU A 197 -1.19 22.84 1.57
CA LEU A 197 -1.57 23.63 0.40
C LEU A 197 -2.19 22.78 -0.71
N PHE A 198 -1.80 21.52 -0.82
CA PHE A 198 -2.28 20.60 -1.86
C PHE A 198 -3.10 19.46 -1.25
N PRO A 199 -4.39 19.67 -0.94
CA PRO A 199 -5.23 18.64 -0.35
C PRO A 199 -5.44 17.42 -1.26
N SER A 200 -5.21 17.57 -2.58
CA SER A 200 -5.19 16.48 -3.56
C SER A 200 -4.00 15.53 -3.40
N THR A 201 -2.98 15.91 -2.64
CA THR A 201 -1.84 15.05 -2.30
C THR A 201 -2.10 14.27 -1.01
N PHE A 202 -1.41 13.14 -0.84
CA PHE A 202 -1.57 12.29 0.34
C PHE A 202 -0.30 11.50 0.66
N ASN A 203 -0.23 11.01 1.90
CA ASN A 203 0.90 10.26 2.45
C ASN A 203 2.23 11.03 2.40
N ASN A 204 2.22 12.36 2.52
CA ASN A 204 3.44 13.15 2.43
C ASN A 204 4.16 13.27 3.78
N TYR A 205 3.39 13.49 4.85
CA TYR A 205 3.89 13.68 6.20
C TYR A 205 2.98 12.99 7.23
N ASP A 206 3.61 12.39 8.24
CA ASP A 206 2.95 11.74 9.36
C ASP A 206 2.98 12.68 10.58
N TYR A 207 1.88 13.36 10.83
CA TYR A 207 1.79 14.36 11.91
C TYR A 207 1.85 13.73 13.31
N GLU A 208 1.34 12.51 13.47
CA GLU A 208 1.29 11.85 14.77
C GLU A 208 2.66 11.29 15.18
N ASN A 209 3.47 10.89 14.19
CA ASN A 209 4.78 10.28 14.41
C ASN A 209 5.96 11.17 14.02
N ASP A 210 5.70 12.43 13.62
CA ASP A 210 6.68 13.39 13.11
C ASP A 210 7.62 12.77 12.05
N TYR A 211 7.04 12.29 10.94
CA TYR A 211 7.80 11.56 9.93
C TYR A 211 7.52 12.04 8.51
N ILE A 212 8.59 12.36 7.77
CA ILE A 212 8.54 12.71 6.34
C ILE A 212 8.39 11.42 5.53
N ALA A 213 7.21 11.22 4.93
CA ALA A 213 6.84 9.97 4.27
C ALA A 213 7.10 9.93 2.76
N ILE A 214 7.42 11.07 2.14
CA ILE A 214 7.78 11.15 0.73
C ILE A 214 9.16 10.56 0.42
N PHE A 215 9.99 10.28 1.43
CA PHE A 215 11.31 9.68 1.23
C PHE A 215 11.24 8.17 0.96
N PRO A 216 12.08 7.63 0.07
CA PRO A 216 12.25 6.20 -0.07
C PRO A 216 12.95 5.63 1.17
N LYS A 217 12.43 4.52 1.72
CA LYS A 217 13.01 3.82 2.89
C LYS A 217 14.39 3.18 2.70
N ALA A 218 14.79 2.82 1.48
CA ALA A 218 16.07 2.19 1.18
C ALA A 218 16.88 3.02 0.18
N ASN A 219 18.19 2.78 0.15
CA ASN A 219 19.10 3.46 -0.75
C ASN A 219 18.70 3.22 -2.22
N SER A 220 18.54 4.30 -2.98
CA SER A 220 17.96 4.28 -4.33
C SER A 220 18.32 5.59 -5.03
N PRO A 221 18.34 5.68 -6.37
CA PRO A 221 18.44 6.96 -7.08
C PRO A 221 17.26 7.91 -6.83
N VAL A 222 16.10 7.38 -6.40
CA VAL A 222 14.92 8.21 -6.07
C VAL A 222 15.26 9.13 -4.90
N PHE A 223 14.99 10.43 -5.05
CA PHE A 223 15.15 11.42 -4.00
C PHE A 223 13.89 11.46 -3.13
N TYR A 224 12.74 11.84 -3.69
CA TYR A 224 11.44 11.76 -3.03
C TYR A 224 10.31 11.50 -4.02
N GLY A 225 9.14 11.10 -3.52
CA GLY A 225 7.93 10.89 -4.30
C GLY A 225 6.72 11.60 -3.71
N ILE A 226 6.03 12.42 -4.51
CA ILE A 226 4.76 13.08 -4.11
C ILE A 226 3.61 12.31 -4.75
N ARG A 227 2.64 11.87 -3.95
CA ARG A 227 1.44 11.15 -4.43
C ARG A 227 0.21 12.03 -4.38
N GLY A 228 -0.67 11.91 -5.36
CA GLY A 228 -1.93 12.65 -5.37
C GLY A 228 -2.94 12.18 -6.41
N GLU A 229 -4.10 12.82 -6.37
CA GLU A 229 -5.24 12.58 -7.28
C GLU A 229 -5.05 13.22 -8.65
N ASN A 230 -4.37 14.38 -8.69
CA ASN A 230 -4.23 15.21 -9.89
C ASN A 230 -2.75 15.32 -10.26
N ALA A 231 -2.40 15.01 -11.51
CA ALA A 231 -1.02 15.07 -11.97
C ALA A 231 -0.47 16.50 -12.02
N GLU A 232 -1.31 17.47 -12.40
CA GLU A 232 -0.96 18.89 -12.51
C GLU A 232 -0.54 19.47 -11.15
N ASP A 233 -1.27 19.11 -10.10
CA ASP A 233 -0.99 19.58 -8.73
C ASP A 233 0.37 19.10 -8.23
N LEU A 234 0.84 17.91 -8.65
CA LEU A 234 2.11 17.37 -8.17
C LEU A 234 3.30 18.23 -8.59
N LYS A 235 3.26 18.82 -9.79
CA LYS A 235 4.32 19.69 -10.27
C LYS A 235 4.39 20.98 -9.46
N GLU A 236 3.24 21.57 -9.13
CA GLU A 236 3.19 22.78 -8.29
C GLU A 236 3.56 22.45 -6.84
N ALA A 237 3.13 21.31 -6.31
CA ALA A 237 3.53 20.80 -5.00
C ALA A 237 5.06 20.64 -4.88
N MET A 238 5.70 20.08 -5.92
CA MET A 238 7.16 19.94 -5.98
C MET A 238 7.89 21.28 -5.84
N LYS A 239 7.36 22.37 -6.42
CA LYS A 239 7.97 23.71 -6.35
C LYS A 239 7.93 24.34 -4.96
N ILE A 240 7.02 23.91 -4.09
CA ILE A 240 6.93 24.40 -2.70
C ILE A 240 8.04 23.81 -1.83
N LEU A 241 8.56 22.64 -2.19
CA LEU A 241 9.55 21.93 -1.41
C LEU A 241 10.91 22.64 -1.47
N VAL A 242 11.51 22.85 -0.30
CA VAL A 242 12.88 23.35 -0.17
C VAL A 242 13.78 22.13 0.00
N SER A 243 14.51 21.78 -1.07
CA SER A 243 15.29 20.55 -1.14
C SER A 243 16.66 20.76 -1.76
N SER A 244 17.54 19.76 -1.62
CA SER A 244 18.72 19.63 -2.48
C SER A 244 18.35 19.67 -3.98
N PRO A 245 19.30 19.99 -4.88
CA PRO A 245 19.07 19.97 -6.32
C PRO A 245 18.53 18.63 -6.83
N ILE A 246 17.53 18.74 -7.71
CA ILE A 246 16.90 17.62 -8.41
C ILE A 246 17.55 17.54 -9.79
N GLU A 247 18.03 16.35 -10.18
CA GLU A 247 18.65 16.15 -11.51
C GLU A 247 17.61 15.85 -12.59
N ARG A 248 16.52 15.19 -12.19
CA ARG A 248 15.41 14.82 -13.07
C ARG A 248 14.16 14.52 -12.26
N TRP A 249 13.01 14.64 -12.90
CA TRP A 249 11.72 14.28 -12.31
C TRP A 249 10.75 13.78 -13.39
N LEU A 250 9.81 12.94 -13.00
CA LEU A 250 8.81 12.39 -13.91
C LEU A 250 7.53 12.01 -13.14
N ILE A 251 6.37 12.29 -13.74
CA ILE A 251 5.06 11.90 -13.21
C ILE A 251 4.63 10.56 -13.82
N PHE A 252 4.20 9.64 -12.97
CA PHE A 252 3.65 8.35 -13.34
C PHE A 252 2.17 8.24 -12.97
N GLU A 253 1.38 7.57 -13.80
CA GLU A 253 0.05 7.06 -13.44
C GLU A 253 0.21 5.73 -12.69
N THR A 254 -0.51 5.52 -11.59
CA THR A 254 -0.27 4.39 -10.70
C THR A 254 -1.55 3.79 -10.15
N ASN A 255 -1.49 2.52 -9.76
CA ASN A 255 -2.53 1.85 -8.97
C ASN A 255 -2.30 2.00 -7.46
N GLN A 256 -1.40 2.88 -7.02
CA GLN A 256 -1.13 3.07 -5.60
C GLN A 256 -2.34 3.69 -4.90
N ALA A 257 -2.50 3.34 -3.63
CA ALA A 257 -3.58 3.83 -2.79
C ALA A 257 -5.00 3.51 -3.31
N THR A 258 -5.20 2.38 -4.01
CA THR A 258 -6.49 2.02 -4.64
C THR A 258 -7.21 0.83 -4.01
N ASP A 259 -6.58 0.11 -3.07
CA ASP A 259 -7.05 -1.17 -2.52
C ASP A 259 -7.23 -2.30 -3.57
N GLU A 260 -6.67 -2.18 -4.77
CA GLU A 260 -6.89 -3.16 -5.84
C GLU A 260 -6.39 -4.59 -5.51
N HIS A 261 -5.49 -4.74 -4.53
CA HIS A 261 -5.02 -6.04 -4.02
C HIS A 261 -6.03 -6.74 -3.10
N LEU A 262 -6.98 -6.01 -2.51
CA LEU A 262 -7.90 -6.53 -1.51
C LEU A 262 -9.05 -7.31 -2.15
N GLN A 263 -9.45 -8.39 -1.49
CA GLN A 263 -10.54 -9.27 -1.93
C GLN A 263 -11.45 -9.61 -0.74
N ARG A 264 -12.76 -9.50 -0.90
CA ARG A 264 -13.68 -10.02 0.13
C ARG A 264 -13.63 -11.54 0.14
N LYS A 265 -13.39 -12.15 1.30
CA LYS A 265 -13.34 -13.61 1.47
C LYS A 265 -13.99 -14.04 2.77
N LYS A 266 -14.52 -15.27 2.77
CA LYS A 266 -14.82 -15.98 4.03
C LYS A 266 -13.52 -16.48 4.64
N ILE A 267 -13.48 -16.62 5.96
CA ILE A 267 -12.26 -17.06 6.68
C ILE A 267 -11.76 -18.42 6.16
N GLU A 268 -12.67 -19.33 5.82
CA GLU A 268 -12.35 -20.67 5.31
C GLU A 268 -11.73 -20.70 3.90
N GLU A 269 -11.89 -19.63 3.12
CA GLU A 269 -11.41 -19.52 1.73
C GLU A 269 -10.07 -18.79 1.61
N ILE A 270 -9.57 -18.26 2.73
CA ILE A 270 -8.35 -17.47 2.79
C ILE A 270 -7.15 -18.37 2.51
N LYS A 271 -6.29 -17.95 1.59
CA LYS A 271 -5.02 -18.62 1.31
C LYS A 271 -3.83 -17.73 1.69
N PRO A 272 -2.67 -18.32 2.00
CA PRO A 272 -1.43 -17.56 2.14
C PRO A 272 -1.15 -16.68 0.92
N TYR A 273 -0.48 -15.55 1.14
CA TYR A 273 -0.06 -14.61 0.11
C TYR A 273 -1.20 -13.82 -0.58
N GLU A 274 -2.43 -13.91 -0.09
CA GLU A 274 -3.54 -13.06 -0.54
C GLU A 274 -3.67 -11.80 0.31
N SER A 275 -4.43 -10.81 -0.16
CA SER A 275 -4.86 -9.67 0.64
C SER A 275 -6.38 -9.67 0.73
N VAL A 276 -6.93 -9.63 1.95
CA VAL A 276 -8.32 -9.97 2.21
C VAL A 276 -9.07 -8.88 2.97
N ILE A 277 -10.39 -8.83 2.74
CA ILE A 277 -11.38 -8.07 3.51
C ILE A 277 -12.30 -9.08 4.16
N VAL A 278 -12.21 -9.20 5.49
CA VAL A 278 -12.82 -10.31 6.23
C VAL A 278 -13.63 -9.78 7.38
N LYS A 279 -14.88 -10.19 7.47
CA LYS A 279 -15.79 -9.85 8.57
C LYS A 279 -15.78 -10.95 9.64
N GLY A 280 -15.68 -10.57 10.90
CA GLY A 280 -15.79 -11.50 12.02
C GLY A 280 -15.98 -10.80 13.37
N LYS A 281 -16.19 -11.60 14.42
CA LYS A 281 -16.21 -11.12 15.80
C LYS A 281 -14.88 -11.42 16.48
N VAL A 282 -14.39 -10.52 17.31
CA VAL A 282 -13.19 -10.74 18.12
C VAL A 282 -13.42 -11.94 19.03
N LYS A 283 -12.57 -12.96 18.93
CA LYS A 283 -12.65 -14.18 19.74
C LYS A 283 -11.60 -14.19 20.83
N LYS A 284 -10.31 -14.06 20.48
CA LYS A 284 -9.23 -13.81 21.43
C LYS A 284 -8.98 -12.32 21.51
N GLU A 285 -8.92 -11.80 22.73
CA GLU A 285 -8.59 -10.39 22.97
C GLU A 285 -7.15 -10.08 22.54
N PRO A 286 -6.85 -8.82 22.20
CA PRO A 286 -5.50 -8.40 21.84
C PRO A 286 -4.49 -8.63 22.97
N PHE A 287 -3.33 -9.19 22.62
CA PHE A 287 -2.19 -9.36 23.52
C PHE A 287 -0.88 -9.01 22.81
N HIS A 288 0.08 -8.52 23.58
CA HIS A 288 1.42 -8.19 23.08
C HIS A 288 2.30 -9.43 22.99
N ILE A 289 3.13 -9.48 21.96
CA ILE A 289 4.25 -10.41 21.83
C ILE A 289 5.58 -9.63 21.80
N GLU A 290 6.68 -10.37 21.88
CA GLU A 290 8.03 -9.81 21.76
C GLU A 290 8.18 -8.92 20.52
N GLY A 291 8.95 -7.84 20.65
CA GLY A 291 9.07 -6.81 19.61
C GLY A 291 7.91 -5.81 19.57
N GLY A 292 6.96 -5.88 20.51
CA GLY A 292 5.85 -4.92 20.63
C GLY A 292 4.76 -5.11 19.58
N HIS A 293 4.65 -6.30 19.00
CA HIS A 293 3.57 -6.62 18.08
C HIS A 293 2.32 -7.01 18.86
N LEU A 294 1.15 -6.75 18.30
CA LEU A 294 -0.12 -7.04 18.92
C LEU A 294 -0.88 -8.07 18.07
N ILE A 295 -1.33 -9.15 18.71
CA ILE A 295 -2.08 -10.24 18.06
C ILE A 295 -3.46 -10.35 18.72
N PHE A 296 -4.49 -10.56 17.91
CA PHE A 296 -5.82 -10.97 18.34
C PHE A 296 -6.40 -11.95 17.31
N SER A 297 -7.58 -12.53 17.56
CA SER A 297 -8.24 -13.38 16.56
C SER A 297 -9.68 -12.96 16.33
N ILE A 298 -10.16 -13.22 15.11
CA ILE A 298 -11.57 -13.06 14.76
C ILE A 298 -12.17 -14.41 14.37
N ILE A 299 -13.47 -14.58 14.60
CA ILE A 299 -14.23 -15.77 14.22
C ILE A 299 -15.47 -15.42 13.40
N ASN A 300 -15.67 -16.19 12.34
CA ASN A 300 -16.88 -16.26 11.52
C ASN A 300 -16.89 -17.62 10.81
N GLY A 301 -17.52 -18.62 11.43
CA GLY A 301 -17.34 -20.03 11.06
C GLY A 301 -15.99 -20.57 11.56
N ARG A 302 -14.89 -20.15 10.91
CA ARG A 302 -13.51 -20.45 11.34
C ARG A 302 -12.86 -19.26 12.06
N GLU A 303 -11.84 -19.55 12.86
CA GLU A 303 -11.01 -18.55 13.54
C GLU A 303 -9.77 -18.25 12.70
N ILE A 304 -9.34 -16.98 12.69
CA ILE A 304 -8.07 -16.55 12.10
C ILE A 304 -7.42 -15.46 12.95
N ASP A 305 -6.09 -15.54 13.07
CA ASP A 305 -5.29 -14.54 13.77
C ASP A 305 -5.11 -13.28 12.91
N CYS A 306 -5.07 -12.15 13.59
CA CYS A 306 -4.86 -10.82 13.03
C CYS A 306 -3.73 -10.13 13.80
N ALA A 307 -2.80 -9.48 13.11
CA ALA A 307 -1.63 -8.84 13.69
C ALA A 307 -1.52 -7.35 13.32
N ALA A 308 -1.32 -6.52 14.34
CA ALA A 308 -0.86 -5.14 14.21
C ALA A 308 0.61 -5.08 14.67
N TYR A 309 1.55 -5.05 13.71
CA TYR A 309 2.98 -5.06 14.01
C TYR A 309 3.48 -3.73 14.58
N GLU A 310 4.67 -3.77 15.19
CA GLU A 310 5.33 -2.61 15.82
C GLU A 310 5.33 -1.36 14.91
N PRO A 311 5.65 -1.47 13.60
CA PRO A 311 5.72 -0.31 12.72
C PRO A 311 4.39 0.44 12.56
N THR A 312 3.26 -0.16 12.95
CA THR A 312 1.94 0.49 12.91
C THR A 312 1.71 1.47 14.07
N LYS A 313 2.66 1.59 15.01
CA LYS A 313 2.71 2.62 16.09
C LYS A 313 1.36 2.80 16.80
N ASN A 314 0.78 4.00 16.74
CA ASN A 314 -0.44 4.39 17.42
C ASN A 314 -1.68 3.57 17.01
N PHE A 315 -1.67 2.94 15.83
CA PHE A 315 -2.71 1.99 15.44
C PHE A 315 -2.87 0.85 16.45
N ARG A 316 -1.76 0.38 17.05
CA ARG A 316 -1.81 -0.67 18.09
C ARG A 316 -2.65 -0.25 19.31
N LYS A 317 -2.61 1.04 19.71
CA LYS A 317 -3.41 1.56 20.84
C LYS A 317 -4.92 1.48 20.58
N LEU A 318 -5.34 1.56 19.32
CA LEU A 318 -6.73 1.31 18.93
C LEU A 318 -7.05 -0.17 19.06
N ILE A 319 -6.20 -1.03 18.49
CA ILE A 319 -6.41 -2.47 18.47
C ILE A 319 -6.42 -3.06 19.89
N GLU A 320 -5.57 -2.59 20.81
CA GLU A 320 -5.55 -2.98 22.23
C GLU A 320 -6.90 -2.82 22.93
N LYS A 321 -7.72 -1.88 22.45
CA LYS A 321 -9.04 -1.64 23.03
C LYS A 321 -10.06 -2.67 22.57
N LEU A 322 -9.82 -3.48 21.55
CA LEU A 322 -10.80 -4.49 21.11
C LEU A 322 -11.06 -5.54 22.21
N LYS A 323 -12.30 -6.00 22.28
CA LYS A 323 -12.77 -6.96 23.29
C LYS A 323 -13.58 -8.08 22.67
N GLN A 324 -13.63 -9.21 23.36
CA GLN A 324 -14.35 -10.38 22.87
C GLN A 324 -15.81 -10.02 22.54
N GLY A 325 -16.25 -10.40 21.34
CA GLY A 325 -17.59 -10.12 20.83
C GLY A 325 -17.72 -8.85 19.99
N ASP A 326 -16.71 -7.96 19.97
CA ASP A 326 -16.69 -6.82 19.06
C ASP A 326 -16.77 -7.30 17.60
N GLU A 327 -17.61 -6.67 16.79
CA GLU A 327 -17.79 -6.99 15.38
C GLU A 327 -16.93 -6.07 14.53
N VAL A 328 -16.03 -6.66 13.73
CA VAL A 328 -15.03 -5.94 12.94
C VAL A 328 -14.94 -6.47 11.51
N ILE A 329 -14.46 -5.63 10.61
CA ILE A 329 -13.99 -6.02 9.28
C ILE A 329 -12.50 -5.70 9.20
N VAL A 330 -11.68 -6.72 8.98
CA VAL A 330 -10.21 -6.60 8.90
C VAL A 330 -9.78 -6.59 7.44
N TYR A 331 -8.87 -5.68 7.10
CA TYR A 331 -8.26 -5.53 5.79
C TYR A 331 -6.77 -5.80 5.92
N GLY A 332 -6.19 -6.71 5.15
CA GLY A 332 -4.76 -6.99 5.28
C GLY A 332 -4.21 -8.11 4.42
N GLY A 333 -2.89 -8.21 4.38
CA GLY A 333 -2.16 -9.28 3.69
C GLY A 333 -2.01 -10.53 4.56
N VAL A 334 -2.12 -11.71 3.98
CA VAL A 334 -2.09 -12.99 4.69
C VAL A 334 -0.70 -13.59 4.61
N ARG A 335 -0.09 -13.80 5.78
CA ARG A 335 1.18 -14.52 5.92
C ARG A 335 0.91 -16.02 6.03
N GLU A 336 1.82 -16.85 5.49
CA GLU A 336 1.70 -18.31 5.59
C GLU A 336 1.99 -18.83 7.01
N LYS A 337 3.11 -18.39 7.61
CA LYS A 337 3.59 -18.89 8.92
C LYS A 337 4.09 -17.74 9.81
N PRO A 338 3.46 -17.46 10.96
CA PRO A 338 2.15 -17.98 11.35
C PRO A 338 1.06 -17.54 10.35
N PHE A 339 -0.01 -18.33 10.25
CA PHE A 339 -1.14 -18.04 9.37
C PHE A 339 -1.95 -16.90 9.97
N THR A 340 -1.75 -15.69 9.46
CA THR A 340 -2.19 -14.45 10.13
C THR A 340 -2.46 -13.34 9.12
N ILE A 341 -3.48 -12.54 9.37
CA ILE A 341 -3.77 -11.32 8.62
C ILE A 341 -2.95 -10.16 9.18
N ASN A 342 -2.05 -9.60 8.38
CA ASN A 342 -1.28 -8.40 8.68
C ASN A 342 -2.14 -7.18 8.37
N ILE A 343 -2.61 -6.50 9.41
CA ILE A 343 -3.66 -5.49 9.29
C ILE A 343 -3.13 -4.22 8.63
N GLU A 344 -3.84 -3.77 7.60
CA GLU A 344 -3.63 -2.48 6.93
C GLU A 344 -4.70 -1.46 7.36
N LYS A 345 -5.94 -1.94 7.55
CA LYS A 345 -7.10 -1.17 8.02
C LYS A 345 -8.05 -2.07 8.79
N ILE A 346 -8.86 -1.47 9.66
CA ILE A 346 -9.93 -2.15 10.37
C ILE A 346 -11.18 -1.28 10.39
N GLU A 347 -12.34 -1.86 10.13
CA GLU A 347 -13.62 -1.22 10.35
C GLU A 347 -14.27 -1.82 11.60
N ILE A 348 -14.55 -0.99 12.59
CA ILE A 348 -15.30 -1.36 13.78
C ILE A 348 -16.77 -1.19 13.46
N LYS A 349 -17.51 -2.29 13.39
CA LYS A 349 -18.97 -2.27 13.12
C LYS A 349 -19.78 -2.08 14.39
N LYS A 350 -19.43 -2.84 15.43
CA LYS A 350 -20.14 -2.83 16.71
C LYS A 350 -19.17 -3.18 17.82
N VAL A 351 -19.26 -2.47 18.93
CA VAL A 351 -18.51 -2.78 20.15
C VAL A 351 -19.45 -3.32 21.23
N VAL A 352 -18.96 -4.25 22.03
CA VAL A 352 -19.67 -4.70 23.23
C VAL A 352 -19.59 -3.64 24.32
N GLU A 353 -20.66 -3.50 25.10
CA GLU A 353 -20.66 -2.63 26.26
C GLU A 353 -19.97 -3.31 27.44
N ILE A 354 -19.06 -2.58 28.10
CA ILE A 354 -18.30 -3.10 29.22
C ILE A 354 -18.43 -2.15 30.39
N TYR A 355 -18.72 -2.72 31.55
CA TYR A 355 -18.89 -2.01 32.79
C TYR A 355 -17.82 -2.45 33.79
N LYS A 356 -17.03 -1.50 34.30
CA LYS A 356 -16.04 -1.75 35.34
C LYS A 356 -16.63 -1.38 36.69
N LYS A 357 -16.60 -2.32 37.63
CA LYS A 357 -16.97 -2.04 39.01
C LYS A 357 -15.94 -1.11 39.64
N ILE A 358 -16.39 -0.02 40.26
CA ILE A 358 -15.52 0.95 40.95
C ILE A 358 -15.68 0.94 42.46
N GLU A 359 -16.87 0.61 42.97
CA GLU A 359 -17.11 0.65 44.40
C GLU A 359 -18.12 -0.43 44.82
N ASN A 360 -18.01 -0.91 46.06
CA ASN A 360 -19.03 -1.77 46.65
C ASN A 360 -20.26 -0.92 47.03
N PRO A 361 -21.47 -1.49 46.99
CA PRO A 361 -22.68 -0.78 47.39
C PRO A 361 -22.57 -0.19 48.79
N PHE A 362 -23.29 0.91 49.02
CA PHE A 362 -23.58 1.40 50.36
C PHE A 362 -24.74 0.62 50.96
N CYS A 363 -24.67 0.35 52.26
CA CYS A 363 -25.81 -0.22 52.98
C CYS A 363 -26.89 0.84 53.17
N GLU A 364 -28.07 0.62 52.61
CA GLU A 364 -29.24 1.52 52.71
C GLU A 364 -29.61 1.93 54.14
N ASN A 365 -29.27 1.11 55.16
CA ASN A 365 -29.66 1.36 56.54
C ASN A 365 -28.65 2.20 57.34
N CYS A 366 -27.36 2.05 57.07
CA CYS A 366 -26.31 2.70 57.87
C CYS A 366 -25.26 3.46 57.05
N ASN A 367 -25.49 3.54 55.73
CA ASN A 367 -24.66 4.21 54.74
C ASN A 367 -23.16 3.84 54.77
N LYS A 368 -22.81 2.65 55.27
CA LYS A 368 -21.43 2.12 55.22
C LYS A 368 -21.25 1.28 53.97
N HIS A 369 -20.06 1.36 53.35
CA HIS A 369 -19.68 0.45 52.28
C HIS A 369 -19.80 -1.01 52.75
N MET A 370 -20.50 -1.80 51.95
CA MET A 370 -20.62 -3.24 52.19
C MET A 370 -19.32 -3.93 51.80
N LYS A 371 -18.99 -5.04 52.47
CA LYS A 371 -17.81 -5.85 52.16
C LYS A 371 -18.21 -7.00 51.24
N SER A 372 -17.34 -7.38 50.29
CA SER A 372 -17.57 -8.57 49.49
C SER A 372 -17.56 -9.81 50.38
N ILE A 373 -18.47 -10.75 50.11
CA ILE A 373 -18.55 -12.04 50.81
C ILE A 373 -18.08 -13.21 49.94
N GLY A 374 -17.30 -12.93 48.90
CA GLY A 374 -16.72 -13.91 47.97
C GLY A 374 -17.08 -13.63 46.51
N LYS A 375 -16.33 -14.23 45.58
CA LYS A 375 -16.52 -14.07 44.13
C LYS A 375 -17.97 -14.44 43.74
N ASN A 376 -18.68 -13.50 43.11
CA ASN A 376 -20.07 -13.63 42.66
C ASN A 376 -21.10 -13.91 43.78
N LYS A 377 -20.75 -13.70 45.06
CA LYS A 377 -21.66 -13.90 46.20
C LYS A 377 -22.28 -12.59 46.68
N GLY A 378 -21.96 -11.46 46.05
CA GLY A 378 -22.45 -10.14 46.44
C GLY A 378 -21.72 -9.57 47.66
N TYR A 379 -22.45 -8.77 48.44
CA TYR A 379 -21.91 -7.95 49.51
C TYR A 379 -22.69 -8.12 50.81
N ARG A 380 -22.03 -7.88 51.95
CA ARG A 380 -22.66 -7.84 53.27
C ARG A 380 -22.23 -6.59 54.03
N CYS A 381 -23.18 -5.92 54.65
CA CYS A 381 -22.90 -4.80 55.53
C CYS A 381 -22.19 -5.32 56.80
N PRO A 382 -21.03 -4.78 57.17
CA PRO A 382 -20.33 -5.19 58.38
C PRO A 382 -21.05 -4.76 59.67
N LYS A 383 -21.91 -3.73 59.63
CA LYS A 383 -22.66 -3.22 60.80
C LYS A 383 -24.05 -3.85 60.92
N CYS A 384 -24.83 -3.85 59.84
CA CYS A 384 -26.23 -4.28 59.86
C CYS A 384 -26.45 -5.72 59.41
N GLY A 385 -25.44 -6.40 58.87
CA GLY A 385 -25.57 -7.78 58.38
C GLY A 385 -26.39 -7.97 57.10
N LYS A 386 -27.12 -6.94 56.62
CA LYS A 386 -27.86 -6.93 55.34
C LYS A 386 -26.96 -7.32 54.16
N LYS A 387 -27.54 -7.96 53.15
CA LYS A 387 -26.86 -8.39 51.92
C LYS A 387 -27.30 -7.55 50.73
N ALA A 388 -26.40 -7.41 49.75
CA ALA A 388 -26.66 -6.80 48.45
C ALA A 388 -26.07 -7.69 47.34
N GLY A 389 -26.65 -7.64 46.14
CA GLY A 389 -26.17 -8.37 44.97
C GLY A 389 -25.05 -7.64 44.23
N GLU A 390 -24.47 -8.31 43.24
CA GLU A 390 -23.42 -7.71 42.38
C GLU A 390 -23.92 -6.46 41.64
N LYS A 391 -25.17 -6.49 41.16
CA LYS A 391 -25.81 -5.37 40.44
C LYS A 391 -25.94 -4.08 41.26
N ASP A 392 -25.87 -4.17 42.58
CA ASP A 392 -26.02 -3.02 43.48
C ASP A 392 -24.69 -2.26 43.64
N ALA A 393 -23.57 -2.87 43.22
CA ALA A 393 -22.29 -2.17 43.15
C ALA A 393 -22.33 -1.05 42.11
N ARG A 394 -21.47 -0.04 42.29
CA ARG A 394 -21.36 1.03 41.31
C ARG A 394 -20.42 0.61 40.20
N TYR A 395 -20.91 0.75 38.97
CA TYR A 395 -20.16 0.48 37.75
C TYR A 395 -20.01 1.75 36.93
N ILE A 396 -18.88 1.87 36.23
CA ILE A 396 -18.68 2.86 35.17
C ILE A 396 -18.64 2.15 33.82
N LYS A 397 -19.27 2.75 32.82
CA LYS A 397 -19.14 2.30 31.44
C LYS A 397 -17.72 2.61 30.96
N ILE A 398 -17.00 1.60 30.48
CA ILE A 398 -15.65 1.78 29.91
C ILE A 398 -15.82 2.41 28.52
N GLU A 399 -15.04 3.46 28.25
CA GLU A 399 -15.00 4.06 26.92
C GLU A 399 -14.44 3.07 25.88
N ARG A 400 -15.14 2.95 24.75
CA ARG A 400 -14.82 2.03 23.65
C ARG A 400 -14.52 2.83 22.38
N PRO A 401 -13.74 2.29 21.43
CA PRO A 401 -13.62 2.90 20.11
C PRO A 401 -15.00 3.09 19.46
N LYS A 402 -15.17 4.21 18.74
CA LYS A 402 -16.40 4.46 18.00
C LYS A 402 -16.48 3.52 16.78
N PRO A 403 -17.69 3.17 16.32
CA PRO A 403 -17.83 2.54 15.02
C PRO A 403 -17.25 3.43 13.91
N GLY A 404 -16.57 2.82 12.94
CA GLY A 404 -15.88 3.55 11.88
C GLY A 404 -14.70 2.78 11.30
N ILE A 405 -14.13 3.32 10.22
CA ILE A 405 -12.92 2.77 9.60
C ILE A 405 -11.70 3.47 10.18
N TYR A 406 -10.71 2.68 10.53
CA TYR A 406 -9.42 3.10 11.05
C TYR A 406 -8.29 2.50 10.21
N GLU A 407 -7.21 3.25 10.06
CA GLU A 407 -6.07 2.85 9.25
C GLU A 407 -4.75 2.99 9.99
N VAL A 408 -3.73 2.29 9.50
CA VAL A 408 -2.36 2.47 9.97
C VAL A 408 -1.85 3.89 9.67
N PRO A 409 -0.90 4.42 10.47
CA PRO A 409 -0.30 5.72 10.23
C PRO A 409 0.42 5.78 8.88
N VAL A 410 0.67 6.99 8.39
CA VAL A 410 1.25 7.24 7.06
C VAL A 410 2.57 6.47 6.89
N MET A 411 3.43 6.48 7.91
CA MET A 411 4.74 5.80 7.86
C MET A 411 4.67 4.28 7.68
N ALA A 412 3.54 3.67 8.05
CA ALA A 412 3.30 2.23 8.01
C ALA A 412 2.46 1.80 6.80
N ARG A 413 1.93 2.74 6.02
CA ARG A 413 1.03 2.48 4.91
C ARG A 413 1.75 1.74 3.78
N ARG A 414 1.12 0.68 3.26
CA ARG A 414 1.64 -0.03 2.08
C ARG A 414 1.23 0.73 0.82
N HIS A 415 1.96 0.50 -0.28
CA HIS A 415 1.74 1.22 -1.53
C HIS A 415 0.31 1.13 -2.07
N LEU A 416 -0.33 -0.03 -1.98
CA LEU A 416 -1.67 -0.25 -2.52
C LEU A 416 -2.80 0.14 -1.57
N SER A 417 -2.54 0.27 -0.26
CA SER A 417 -3.57 0.57 0.74
C SER A 417 -4.14 1.98 0.53
N LYS A 418 -5.43 2.07 0.20
CA LYS A 418 -6.15 3.33 0.00
C LYS A 418 -6.31 4.05 1.34
N PRO A 419 -5.79 5.28 1.48
CA PRO A 419 -5.93 6.04 2.71
C PRO A 419 -7.36 6.58 2.88
N LEU A 420 -7.79 6.76 4.13
CA LEU A 420 -9.12 7.28 4.48
C LEU A 420 -9.45 8.61 3.81
N LYS A 421 -8.44 9.45 3.58
CA LYS A 421 -8.58 10.75 2.87
C LYS A 421 -9.16 10.61 1.45
N ARG A 422 -9.12 9.42 0.83
CA ARG A 422 -9.63 9.13 -0.52
C ARG A 422 -10.99 8.41 -0.54
N PHE A 423 -11.70 8.30 0.60
CA PHE A 423 -13.01 7.66 0.69
C PHE A 423 -14.16 8.66 0.64
#